data_AF-A0A369V1Q9-F1
#
_entry.id   AF-A0A369V1Q9-F1
#
_cell.length_a   1.000
_cell.length_b   1.000
_cell.length_c   1.000
_cell.angle_alpha   90.00
_cell.angle_beta   90.00
_cell.angle_gamma   90.00
#
_symmetry.space_group_name_H-M   'P 1'
#
loop_
_entity.id
_entity.type
_entity.pdbx_description
1 polymer ?
#
loop_
_entity_poly.entity_id
_entity_poly.type
_entity_poly.pdbx_seq_one_letter_code
_entity_poly.pdbx_strand_id
1 'polypeptide(L)'
;MRAAWTLALLTTLSAEPAFTAVAVPSTWVLLPLLLVMYGAGVLLIREAVVRFGGGLPSLVALGLAYQLAEDGLGLQALHSPDMYDAADWGLRALGINWTYWESQIGIHVVLSVVLPVMIADLIFPHLRERPYLRTGGLTATGSLALPGVLGLRFFISATEDPGYRTPTGWTLTYLAGIALPAWLALRVLPRRRRRPGARRDRKAPHPFVVGFVPLYLTMAFLTTLLPLGLEGDPLLDDTMTKPFLLVVAAVTAIPCAWLAARSGTAGNWSDVHRLWLAGGILVSHTAFMMPGSLTSFLVGLVATGLEVLALRALARHLRQPNAAPAPAPGRTW
;
A
#
# COMPACT_ATOMS: atom_id res chain seq x y z
N MET A 1 -12.80 16.62 6.00
CA MET A 1 -12.15 17.09 4.75
C MET A 1 -10.63 17.05 4.82
N ARG A 2 -9.96 17.73 5.77
CA ARG A 2 -8.48 17.70 5.88
C ARG A 2 -7.90 16.27 5.90
N ALA A 3 -8.39 15.39 6.79
CA ALA A 3 -7.90 14.01 6.87
C ALA A 3 -8.13 13.18 5.59
N ALA A 4 -9.23 13.42 4.87
CA ALA A 4 -9.52 12.72 3.61
C ALA A 4 -8.52 13.12 2.51
N TRP A 5 -8.26 14.42 2.34
CA TRP A 5 -7.26 14.92 1.40
C TRP A 5 -5.85 14.49 1.78
N THR A 6 -5.51 14.51 3.07
CA THR A 6 -4.22 14.01 3.54
C THR A 6 -4.04 12.53 3.21
N LEU A 7 -5.05 11.68 3.46
CA LEU A 7 -4.96 10.26 3.08
C LEU A 7 -4.81 10.09 1.57
N ALA A 8 -5.60 10.83 0.77
CA ALA A 8 -5.53 10.77 -0.69
C ALA A 8 -4.16 11.18 -1.24
N LEU A 9 -3.53 12.20 -0.66
CA LEU A 9 -2.18 12.61 -1.02
C LEU A 9 -1.13 11.60 -0.55
N LEU A 10 -1.23 11.11 0.70
CA LEU A 10 -0.30 10.14 1.25
C LEU A 10 -0.27 8.86 0.42
N THR A 11 -1.43 8.31 0.07
CA THR A 11 -1.48 7.08 -0.74
C THR A 11 -0.87 7.29 -2.12
N THR A 12 -1.20 8.42 -2.78
CA THR A 12 -0.63 8.75 -4.08
C THR A 12 0.89 8.86 -3.99
N LEU A 13 1.41 9.62 -3.03
CA LEU A 13 2.85 9.83 -2.84
C LEU A 13 3.60 8.55 -2.45
N SER A 14 3.01 7.71 -1.61
CA SER A 14 3.64 6.46 -1.15
C SER A 14 3.65 5.37 -2.22
N ALA A 15 2.68 5.35 -3.12
CA ALA A 15 2.54 4.29 -4.13
C ALA A 15 3.48 4.48 -5.32
N GLU A 16 3.52 5.67 -5.92
CA GLU A 16 4.13 5.86 -7.25
C GLU A 16 5.25 6.92 -7.30
N PRO A 17 5.06 8.16 -6.80
CA PRO A 17 6.09 9.19 -6.87
C PRO A 17 7.33 8.89 -6.04
N ALA A 18 7.16 8.19 -4.91
CA ALA A 18 8.26 7.67 -4.10
C ALA A 18 8.84 6.35 -4.65
N PHE A 19 8.37 5.85 -5.79
CA PHE A 19 8.76 4.56 -6.34
C PHE A 19 9.00 4.65 -7.84
N THR A 20 8.04 4.25 -8.66
CA THR A 20 8.16 4.21 -10.11
C THR A 20 8.58 5.56 -10.67
N ALA A 21 8.11 6.69 -10.13
CA ALA A 21 8.50 8.01 -10.64
C ALA A 21 9.94 8.43 -10.29
N VAL A 22 10.63 7.67 -9.44
CA VAL A 22 12.07 7.80 -9.21
C VAL A 22 12.85 7.21 -10.38
N ALA A 23 12.47 6.02 -10.85
CA ALA A 23 13.10 5.37 -12.01
C ALA A 23 12.58 5.90 -13.35
N VAL A 24 11.31 6.29 -13.41
CA VAL A 24 10.58 6.72 -14.61
C VAL A 24 9.93 8.09 -14.38
N PRO A 25 10.67 9.21 -14.49
CA PRO A 25 10.16 10.54 -14.13
C PRO A 25 8.97 11.04 -14.97
N SER A 26 8.69 10.47 -16.13
CA SER A 26 7.47 10.79 -16.90
C SER A 26 6.19 10.43 -16.15
N THR A 27 6.24 9.49 -15.20
CA THR A 27 5.12 9.08 -14.33
C THR A 27 4.52 10.26 -13.55
N TRP A 28 5.30 11.31 -13.29
CA TRP A 28 4.80 12.53 -12.64
C TRP A 28 3.67 13.23 -13.42
N VAL A 29 3.61 13.05 -14.75
CA VAL A 29 2.51 13.58 -15.59
C VAL A 29 1.18 12.89 -15.28
N LEU A 30 1.22 11.64 -14.82
CA LEU A 30 0.04 10.85 -14.47
C LEU A 30 -0.52 11.18 -13.07
N LEU A 31 0.12 12.07 -12.30
CA LEU A 31 -0.31 12.42 -10.95
C LEU A 31 -1.81 12.68 -10.78
N PRO A 32 -2.51 13.40 -11.67
CA PRO A 32 -3.96 13.59 -11.53
C PRO A 32 -4.74 12.28 -11.61
N LEU A 33 -4.35 11.38 -12.53
CA LEU A 33 -4.95 10.04 -12.65
C LEU A 33 -4.64 9.21 -11.40
N LEU A 34 -3.37 9.20 -10.97
CA LEU A 34 -2.91 8.48 -9.78
C LEU A 34 -3.62 8.97 -8.51
N LEU A 35 -3.86 10.28 -8.39
CA LEU A 35 -4.60 10.86 -7.27
C LEU A 35 -6.06 10.43 -7.24
N VAL A 36 -6.71 10.32 -8.40
CA VAL A 36 -8.08 9.81 -8.47
C VAL A 36 -8.10 8.31 -8.15
N MET A 37 -7.19 7.55 -8.74
CA MET A 37 -7.09 6.12 -8.60
C MET A 37 -6.71 5.69 -7.17
N TYR A 38 -5.49 6.01 -6.72
CA TYR A 38 -5.03 5.75 -5.36
C TYR A 38 -5.81 6.54 -4.32
N GLY A 39 -5.94 7.85 -4.52
CA GLY A 39 -6.55 8.71 -3.53
C GLY A 39 -8.01 8.38 -3.25
N ALA A 40 -8.84 8.21 -4.29
CA ALA A 40 -10.24 7.86 -4.10
C ALA A 40 -10.41 6.38 -3.70
N GLY A 41 -9.69 5.46 -4.33
CA GLY A 41 -9.76 4.03 -4.04
C GLY A 41 -9.43 3.71 -2.58
N VAL A 42 -8.30 4.18 -2.09
CA VAL A 42 -7.86 3.91 -0.70
C VAL A 42 -8.72 4.63 0.32
N LEU A 43 -9.23 5.83 0.00
CA LEU A 43 -10.19 6.53 0.86
C LEU A 43 -11.50 5.75 0.99
N LEU A 44 -12.02 5.16 -0.09
CA LEU A 44 -13.19 4.27 -0.03
C LEU A 44 -12.95 3.03 0.81
N ILE A 45 -11.81 2.37 0.62
CA ILE A 45 -11.42 1.20 1.40
C ILE A 45 -11.43 1.54 2.88
N ARG A 46 -10.75 2.64 3.26
CA ARG A 46 -10.67 3.10 4.65
C ARG A 46 -12.04 3.44 5.22
N GLU A 47 -12.87 4.16 4.47
CA GLU A 47 -14.24 4.48 4.88
C GLU A 47 -15.08 3.21 5.08
N ALA A 48 -14.96 2.23 4.20
CA ALA A 48 -15.69 0.97 4.30
C ALA A 48 -15.24 0.16 5.53
N VAL A 49 -13.92 0.02 5.76
CA VAL A 49 -13.39 -0.65 6.96
C VAL A 49 -13.97 -0.03 8.22
N VAL A 50 -13.92 1.30 8.35
CA VAL A 50 -14.38 1.98 9.57
C VAL A 50 -15.89 1.86 9.76
N ARG A 51 -16.69 2.05 8.70
CA ARG A 51 -18.16 1.97 8.77
C ARG A 51 -18.67 0.58 9.10
N PHE A 52 -17.97 -0.46 8.66
CA PHE A 52 -18.31 -1.85 8.97
C PHE A 52 -17.63 -2.36 10.25
N GLY A 53 -16.89 -1.51 10.96
CA GLY A 53 -16.20 -1.88 12.22
C GLY A 53 -14.99 -2.80 12.04
N GLY A 54 -14.46 -2.90 10.82
CA GLY A 54 -13.28 -3.68 10.48
C GLY A 54 -11.98 -3.16 11.12
N GLY A 55 -10.90 -3.89 10.91
CA GLY A 55 -9.55 -3.50 11.33
C GLY A 55 -8.51 -3.87 10.27
N LEU A 56 -7.25 -4.03 10.67
CA LEU A 56 -6.15 -4.38 9.76
C LEU A 56 -6.45 -5.57 8.83
N PRO A 57 -7.07 -6.69 9.28
CA PRO A 57 -7.42 -7.78 8.37
C PRO A 57 -8.42 -7.39 7.28
N SER A 58 -9.44 -6.57 7.62
CA SER A 58 -10.38 -6.03 6.62
C SER A 58 -9.69 -5.09 5.65
N LEU A 59 -8.74 -4.29 6.15
CA LEU A 59 -7.96 -3.37 5.34
C LEU A 59 -7.07 -4.10 4.34
N VAL A 60 -6.36 -5.15 4.78
CA VAL A 60 -5.55 -6.03 3.92
C VAL A 60 -6.41 -6.73 2.87
N ALA A 61 -7.55 -7.31 3.27
CA ALA A 61 -8.45 -7.97 2.33
C ALA A 61 -9.01 -7.01 1.27
N LEU A 62 -9.40 -5.79 1.65
CA LEU A 62 -9.82 -4.78 0.68
C LEU A 62 -8.65 -4.26 -0.17
N GLY A 63 -7.43 -4.22 0.35
CA GLY A 63 -6.23 -3.92 -0.43
C GLY A 63 -5.96 -4.96 -1.52
N LEU A 64 -6.19 -6.26 -1.23
CA LEU A 64 -6.11 -7.31 -2.24
C LEU A 64 -7.20 -7.16 -3.31
N ALA A 65 -8.43 -6.85 -2.89
CA ALA A 65 -9.53 -6.57 -3.82
C ALA A 65 -9.20 -5.37 -4.72
N TYR A 66 -8.58 -4.35 -4.15
CA TYR A 66 -8.17 -3.14 -4.85
C TYR A 66 -7.07 -3.41 -5.87
N GLN A 67 -6.04 -4.17 -5.50
CA GLN A 67 -4.98 -4.57 -6.42
C GLN A 67 -5.51 -5.36 -7.63
N LEU A 68 -6.44 -6.29 -7.42
CA LEU A 68 -7.08 -7.01 -8.52
C LEU A 68 -7.95 -6.11 -9.41
N ALA A 69 -8.56 -5.06 -8.84
CA ALA A 69 -9.30 -4.09 -9.63
C ALA A 69 -8.36 -3.26 -10.51
N GLU A 70 -7.19 -2.88 -9.99
CA GLU A 70 -6.22 -2.07 -10.74
C GLU A 70 -5.45 -2.91 -11.75
N ASP A 71 -4.64 -3.88 -11.29
CA ASP A 71 -3.76 -4.64 -12.18
C ASP A 71 -4.53 -5.64 -13.04
N GLY A 72 -5.61 -6.21 -12.50
CA GLY A 72 -6.40 -7.24 -13.17
C GLY A 72 -7.41 -6.68 -14.16
N LEU A 73 -8.15 -5.61 -13.79
CA LEU A 73 -9.21 -5.05 -14.64
C LEU A 73 -8.80 -3.74 -15.33
N GLY A 74 -8.14 -2.83 -14.59
CA GLY A 74 -7.73 -1.52 -15.10
C GLY A 74 -6.58 -1.63 -16.10
N LEU A 75 -5.41 -2.06 -15.62
CA LEU A 75 -4.20 -2.24 -16.43
C LEU A 75 -4.25 -3.50 -17.29
N GLN A 76 -4.89 -4.57 -16.80
CA GLN A 76 -4.83 -5.92 -17.39
C GLN A 76 -3.42 -6.54 -17.41
N ALA A 77 -2.49 -5.95 -16.65
CA ALA A 77 -1.09 -6.34 -16.51
C ALA A 77 -0.92 -7.77 -15.97
N LEU A 78 -1.88 -8.26 -15.17
CA LEU A 78 -1.79 -9.62 -14.63
C LEU A 78 -1.85 -10.72 -15.70
N HIS A 79 -2.44 -10.44 -16.87
CA HIS A 79 -2.64 -11.45 -17.91
C HIS A 79 -1.99 -11.08 -19.26
N SER A 80 -1.74 -9.78 -19.48
CA SER A 80 -1.03 -9.28 -20.66
C SER A 80 0.34 -9.93 -20.82
N PRO A 81 0.71 -10.39 -22.03
CA PRO A 81 2.05 -10.89 -22.30
C PRO A 81 3.09 -9.76 -22.37
N ASP A 82 2.68 -8.55 -22.77
CA ASP A 82 3.59 -7.49 -23.17
C ASP A 82 3.66 -6.35 -22.14
N MET A 83 2.72 -6.29 -21.18
CA MET A 83 2.69 -5.23 -20.19
C MET A 83 3.94 -5.27 -19.29
N TYR A 84 4.72 -4.18 -19.35
CA TYR A 84 5.95 -3.99 -18.56
C TYR A 84 6.98 -5.11 -18.75
N ASP A 85 6.94 -5.81 -19.90
CA ASP A 85 7.77 -6.98 -20.19
C ASP A 85 7.71 -8.04 -19.08
N ALA A 86 6.60 -8.10 -18.33
CA ALA A 86 6.47 -8.93 -17.14
C ALA A 86 6.62 -10.44 -17.42
N ALA A 87 6.34 -10.84 -18.65
CA ALA A 87 6.52 -12.21 -19.10
C ALA A 87 8.01 -12.58 -19.26
N ASP A 88 8.87 -11.61 -19.55
CA ASP A 88 10.28 -11.84 -19.86
C ASP A 88 11.09 -12.05 -18.58
N TRP A 89 10.97 -11.14 -17.61
CA TRP A 89 11.68 -11.22 -16.33
C TRP A 89 10.98 -12.10 -15.28
N GLY A 90 9.72 -12.46 -15.49
CA GLY A 90 8.88 -13.14 -14.49
C GLY A 90 8.44 -14.56 -14.84
N LEU A 91 7.87 -15.27 -13.86
CA LEU A 91 7.14 -16.52 -14.09
C LEU A 91 5.78 -16.19 -14.70
N ARG A 92 5.60 -16.52 -15.98
CA ARG A 92 4.29 -16.52 -16.62
C ARG A 92 3.77 -17.95 -16.77
N ALA A 93 2.65 -18.25 -16.13
CA ALA A 93 2.03 -19.58 -16.18
C ALA A 93 0.50 -19.47 -16.15
N LEU A 94 -0.17 -20.34 -16.91
CA LEU A 94 -1.64 -20.32 -17.09
C LEU A 94 -2.17 -18.97 -17.62
N GLY A 95 -1.33 -18.21 -18.33
CA GLY A 95 -1.67 -16.88 -18.82
C GLY A 95 -1.47 -15.76 -17.79
N ILE A 96 -1.07 -16.05 -16.55
CA ILE A 96 -0.85 -15.04 -15.50
C ILE A 96 0.64 -14.75 -15.32
N ASN A 97 0.99 -13.47 -15.15
CA ASN A 97 2.30 -13.02 -14.69
C ASN A 97 2.40 -13.12 -13.16
N TRP A 98 2.84 -14.28 -12.64
CA TRP A 98 2.84 -14.58 -11.20
C TRP A 98 3.86 -13.75 -10.42
N THR A 99 5.06 -13.55 -10.97
CA THR A 99 6.10 -12.73 -10.33
C THR A 99 5.66 -11.28 -10.21
N TYR A 100 5.11 -10.72 -11.29
CA TYR A 100 4.49 -9.41 -11.26
C TYR A 100 3.33 -9.35 -10.27
N TRP A 101 2.43 -10.35 -10.29
CA TRP A 101 1.29 -10.34 -9.38
C TRP A 101 1.74 -10.31 -7.91
N GLU A 102 2.74 -11.12 -7.54
CA GLU A 102 3.27 -11.16 -6.18
C GLU A 102 3.96 -9.84 -5.78
N SER A 103 4.78 -9.25 -6.66
CA SER A 103 5.45 -7.97 -6.37
C SER A 103 4.43 -6.86 -6.13
N GLN A 104 3.39 -6.81 -6.96
CA GLN A 104 2.35 -5.79 -6.87
C GLN A 104 1.45 -5.97 -5.65
N ILE A 105 1.21 -7.20 -5.14
CA ILE A 105 0.47 -7.39 -3.89
C ILE A 105 1.14 -6.60 -2.75
N GLY A 106 2.48 -6.67 -2.64
CA GLY A 106 3.22 -5.91 -1.64
C GLY A 106 3.01 -4.40 -1.78
N ILE A 107 3.14 -3.89 -3.00
CA ILE A 107 3.02 -2.45 -3.32
C ILE A 107 1.60 -1.94 -3.06
N HIS A 108 0.57 -2.59 -3.60
CA HIS A 108 -0.81 -2.10 -3.44
C HIS A 108 -1.32 -2.29 -2.00
N VAL A 109 -1.09 -3.46 -1.40
CA VAL A 109 -1.63 -3.73 -0.06
C VAL A 109 -0.87 -2.96 1.02
N VAL A 110 0.46 -3.02 1.01
CA VAL A 110 1.27 -2.44 2.09
C VAL A 110 1.50 -0.96 1.86
N LEU A 111 2.07 -0.59 0.71
CA LEU A 111 2.54 0.77 0.44
C LEU A 111 1.42 1.72 0.03
N SER A 112 0.42 1.22 -0.71
CA SER A 112 -0.69 2.06 -1.17
C SER A 112 -1.83 2.14 -0.14
N VAL A 113 -2.12 1.04 0.56
CA VAL A 113 -3.27 0.98 1.49
C VAL A 113 -2.85 1.04 2.96
N VAL A 114 -2.12 0.04 3.46
CA VAL A 114 -1.89 -0.11 4.90
C VAL A 114 -1.04 1.02 5.48
N LEU A 115 0.07 1.37 4.84
CA LEU A 115 0.98 2.40 5.32
C LEU A 115 0.36 3.80 5.31
N PRO A 116 -0.29 4.27 4.22
CA PRO A 116 -0.91 5.59 4.20
C PRO A 116 -2.05 5.72 5.22
N VAL A 117 -2.85 4.67 5.40
CA VAL A 117 -3.89 4.64 6.45
C VAL A 117 -3.25 4.67 7.83
N MET A 118 -2.18 3.91 8.08
CA MET A 118 -1.46 3.93 9.35
C MET A 118 -0.84 5.30 9.65
N ILE A 119 -0.25 5.97 8.66
CA ILE A 119 0.32 7.32 8.80
C ILE A 119 -0.80 8.34 9.02
N ALA A 120 -1.91 8.25 8.29
CA ALA A 120 -3.08 9.11 8.51
C ALA A 120 -3.65 8.94 9.93
N ASP A 121 -3.64 7.72 10.46
CA ASP A 121 -4.02 7.42 11.84
C ASP A 121 -3.03 8.00 12.87
N LEU A 122 -1.74 8.14 12.54
CA LEU A 122 -0.76 8.85 13.37
C LEU A 122 -0.98 10.36 13.36
N ILE A 123 -1.35 10.93 12.20
CA ILE A 123 -1.61 12.37 12.05
C ILE A 123 -2.96 12.76 12.68
N PHE A 124 -3.99 11.92 12.54
CA PHE A 124 -5.35 12.19 13.03
C PHE A 124 -5.84 11.11 14.02
N PRO A 125 -5.21 10.99 15.21
CA PRO A 125 -5.51 9.91 16.16
C PRO A 125 -6.97 9.88 16.63
N HIS A 126 -7.61 11.05 16.73
CA HIS A 126 -9.03 11.19 17.11
C HIS A 126 -10.02 10.72 16.05
N LEU A 127 -9.56 10.47 14.81
CA LEU A 127 -10.39 9.99 13.71
C LEU A 127 -10.13 8.52 13.35
N ARG A 128 -9.21 7.81 14.02
CA ARG A 128 -8.82 6.41 13.69
C ARG A 128 -10.02 5.49 13.45
N GLU A 129 -11.01 5.54 14.34
CA GLU A 129 -12.22 4.71 14.27
C GLU A 129 -13.46 5.48 13.82
N ARG A 130 -13.29 6.67 13.23
CA ARG A 130 -14.39 7.53 12.77
C ARG A 130 -14.33 7.79 11.27
N PRO A 131 -15.46 7.76 10.56
CA PRO A 131 -15.50 8.14 9.15
C PRO A 131 -14.97 9.56 8.91
N TYR A 132 -14.20 9.76 7.84
CA TYR A 132 -13.74 11.07 7.38
C TYR A 132 -14.82 11.80 6.56
N LEU A 133 -15.67 11.03 5.89
CA LEU A 133 -16.66 11.52 4.94
C LEU A 133 -18.09 11.38 5.46
N ARG A 134 -18.99 12.23 4.98
CA ARG A 134 -20.44 12.01 5.05
C ARG A 134 -20.89 11.19 3.82
N THR A 135 -22.15 10.77 3.78
CA THR A 135 -22.70 9.96 2.67
C THR A 135 -22.44 10.58 1.30
N GLY A 136 -22.69 11.89 1.12
CA GLY A 136 -22.42 12.55 -0.17
C GLY A 136 -20.95 12.54 -0.58
N GLY A 137 -20.03 12.70 0.39
CA GLY A 137 -18.60 12.58 0.13
C GLY A 137 -18.21 11.15 -0.25
N LEU A 138 -18.78 10.15 0.41
CA LEU A 138 -18.55 8.74 0.09
C LEU A 138 -19.04 8.41 -1.33
N THR A 139 -20.22 8.88 -1.72
CA THR A 139 -20.74 8.72 -3.09
C THR A 139 -19.81 9.38 -4.10
N ALA A 140 -19.38 10.62 -3.87
CA ALA A 140 -18.46 11.31 -4.77
C ALA A 140 -17.12 10.57 -4.92
N THR A 141 -16.53 10.09 -3.81
CA THR A 141 -15.32 9.28 -3.85
C THR A 141 -15.56 7.96 -4.60
N GLY A 142 -16.72 7.32 -4.40
CA GLY A 142 -17.17 6.13 -5.12
C GLY A 142 -17.19 6.34 -6.62
N SER A 143 -17.85 7.42 -7.04
CA SER A 143 -17.96 7.82 -8.44
C SER A 143 -16.62 8.22 -9.06
N LEU A 144 -15.63 8.63 -8.27
CA LEU A 144 -14.27 8.96 -8.74
C LEU A 144 -13.36 7.73 -8.85
N ALA A 145 -13.49 6.74 -7.96
CA ALA A 145 -12.66 5.55 -8.01
C ALA A 145 -12.89 4.71 -9.29
N LEU A 146 -14.14 4.64 -9.77
CA LEU A 146 -14.48 3.94 -11.01
C LEU A 146 -13.74 4.49 -12.25
N PRO A 147 -13.82 5.80 -12.58
CA PRO A 147 -13.04 6.37 -13.66
C PRO A 147 -11.54 6.35 -13.40
N GLY A 148 -11.07 6.27 -12.15
CA GLY A 148 -9.65 6.01 -11.84
C GLY A 148 -9.18 4.67 -12.41
N VAL A 149 -9.88 3.59 -12.07
CA VAL A 149 -9.58 2.24 -12.59
C VAL A 149 -9.78 2.16 -14.10
N LEU A 150 -10.83 2.77 -14.65
CA LEU A 150 -11.02 2.82 -16.10
C LEU A 150 -9.95 3.68 -16.79
N GLY A 151 -9.47 4.73 -16.13
CA GLY A 151 -8.42 5.59 -16.62
C GLY A 151 -7.11 4.83 -16.87
N LEU A 152 -6.78 3.86 -16.00
CA LEU A 152 -5.66 2.93 -16.24
C LEU A 152 -5.75 2.25 -17.60
N ARG A 153 -6.96 1.82 -17.98
CA ARG A 153 -7.18 1.15 -19.27
C ARG A 153 -6.90 2.06 -20.45
N PHE A 154 -7.30 3.33 -20.35
CA PHE A 154 -7.23 4.29 -21.45
C PHE A 154 -5.90 5.03 -21.57
N PHE A 155 -5.25 5.30 -20.44
CA PHE A 155 -4.03 6.12 -20.41
C PHE A 155 -2.74 5.32 -20.30
N ILE A 156 -2.80 4.09 -19.74
CA ILE A 156 -1.60 3.27 -19.54
C ILE A 156 -1.69 2.00 -20.38
N SER A 157 -2.69 1.14 -20.16
CA SER A 157 -2.81 -0.12 -20.91
C SER A 157 -2.96 0.11 -22.43
N ALA A 158 -3.59 1.21 -22.86
CA ALA A 158 -3.71 1.53 -24.28
C ALA A 158 -2.37 1.93 -24.94
N THR A 159 -1.38 2.35 -24.17
CA THR A 159 -0.04 2.70 -24.67
C THR A 159 0.94 1.55 -24.51
N GLU A 160 0.90 0.86 -23.37
CA GLU A 160 1.82 -0.24 -23.03
C GLU A 160 1.48 -1.55 -23.77
N ASP A 161 0.19 -1.87 -23.93
CA ASP A 161 -0.25 -3.07 -24.67
C ASP A 161 -1.50 -2.78 -25.53
N PRO A 162 -1.31 -2.10 -26.67
CA PRO A 162 -2.41 -1.60 -27.49
C PRO A 162 -3.34 -2.71 -28.00
N GLY A 163 -4.63 -2.57 -27.68
CA GLY A 163 -5.67 -3.48 -28.17
C GLY A 163 -5.85 -4.77 -27.36
N TYR A 164 -4.98 -5.03 -26.38
CA TYR A 164 -5.09 -6.21 -25.54
C TYR A 164 -6.37 -6.28 -24.73
N ARG A 165 -6.91 -7.48 -24.55
CA ARG A 165 -8.07 -7.74 -23.72
C ARG A 165 -7.87 -9.00 -22.93
N THR A 166 -7.91 -8.89 -21.60
CA THR A 166 -8.01 -10.06 -20.70
C THR A 166 -9.17 -10.96 -21.16
N PRO A 167 -8.95 -12.27 -21.33
CA PRO A 167 -10.00 -13.22 -21.66
C PRO A 167 -11.14 -13.17 -20.64
N THR A 168 -12.37 -13.33 -21.12
CA THR A 168 -13.58 -13.20 -20.28
C THR A 168 -13.56 -14.13 -19.07
N GLY A 169 -13.04 -15.35 -19.20
CA GLY A 169 -12.89 -16.27 -18.07
C GLY A 169 -12.00 -15.71 -16.96
N TRP A 170 -10.91 -15.04 -17.31
CA TRP A 170 -10.02 -14.37 -16.35
C TRP A 170 -10.65 -13.09 -15.79
N THR A 171 -11.38 -12.31 -16.61
CA THR A 171 -12.16 -11.17 -16.11
C THR A 171 -13.15 -11.60 -15.03
N LEU A 172 -13.90 -12.69 -15.26
CA LEU A 172 -14.82 -13.24 -14.26
C LEU A 172 -14.09 -13.74 -13.00
N THR A 173 -12.90 -14.32 -13.17
CA THR A 173 -12.05 -14.75 -12.06
C THR A 173 -11.58 -13.57 -11.21
N TYR A 174 -11.16 -12.46 -11.83
CA TYR A 174 -10.81 -11.24 -11.11
C TYR A 174 -12.01 -10.62 -10.41
N LEU A 175 -13.18 -10.57 -11.05
CA LEU A 175 -14.41 -10.10 -10.39
C LEU A 175 -14.77 -10.93 -9.16
N ALA A 176 -14.67 -12.27 -9.25
CA ALA A 176 -14.84 -13.15 -8.10
C ALA A 176 -13.75 -12.93 -7.03
N GLY A 177 -12.50 -12.76 -7.47
CA GLY A 177 -11.34 -12.45 -6.65
C GLY A 177 -11.39 -11.10 -5.97
N ILE A 178 -12.17 -10.14 -6.47
CA ILE A 178 -12.47 -8.85 -5.83
C ILE A 178 -13.64 -9.02 -4.85
N ALA A 179 -14.71 -9.68 -5.29
CA ALA A 179 -15.94 -9.82 -4.51
C ALA A 179 -15.73 -10.64 -3.23
N LEU A 180 -14.97 -11.74 -3.28
CA LEU A 180 -14.72 -12.61 -2.14
C LEU A 180 -13.99 -11.90 -0.98
N PRO A 181 -12.81 -11.29 -1.17
CA PRO A 181 -12.14 -10.56 -0.10
C PRO A 181 -12.90 -9.31 0.34
N ALA A 182 -13.61 -8.61 -0.57
CA ALA A 182 -14.49 -7.52 -0.16
C ALA A 182 -15.62 -8.01 0.77
N TRP A 183 -16.26 -9.14 0.43
CA TRP A 183 -17.27 -9.75 1.28
C TRP A 183 -16.69 -10.19 2.64
N LEU A 184 -15.53 -10.85 2.65
CA LEU A 184 -14.82 -11.24 3.88
C LEU A 184 -14.52 -10.01 4.75
N ALA A 185 -13.99 -8.95 4.14
CA ALA A 185 -13.59 -7.72 4.81
C ALA A 185 -14.75 -6.97 5.47
N LEU A 186 -15.92 -6.96 4.84
CA LEU A 186 -17.07 -6.18 5.29
C LEU A 186 -18.07 -7.00 6.11
N ARG A 187 -18.12 -8.32 5.95
CA ARG A 187 -19.14 -9.18 6.60
C ARG A 187 -18.58 -10.16 7.63
N VAL A 188 -17.37 -10.69 7.43
CA VAL A 188 -16.83 -11.78 8.27
C VAL A 188 -15.79 -11.25 9.25
N LEU A 189 -14.77 -10.55 8.76
CA LEU A 189 -13.65 -10.08 9.56
C LEU A 189 -14.03 -9.08 10.68
N PRO A 190 -14.98 -8.15 10.47
CA PRO A 190 -15.38 -7.23 11.54
C PRO A 190 -16.03 -7.95 12.73
N ARG A 191 -16.78 -9.03 12.49
CA ARG A 191 -17.42 -9.85 13.54
C ARG A 191 -16.40 -10.60 14.39
N ARG A 192 -15.21 -10.89 13.83
CA ARG A 192 -14.11 -11.57 14.51
C ARG A 192 -13.19 -10.59 15.25
N ARG A 193 -13.43 -9.29 15.14
CA ARG A 193 -12.63 -8.26 15.81
C ARG A 193 -12.80 -8.38 17.32
N ARG A 194 -11.72 -8.76 18.01
CA ARG A 194 -11.68 -8.77 19.47
C ARG A 194 -11.77 -7.33 19.99
N ARG A 195 -12.51 -7.12 21.08
CA ARG A 195 -12.65 -5.80 21.72
C ARG A 195 -11.27 -5.23 22.07
N PRO A 196 -11.02 -3.92 21.85
CA PRO A 196 -9.81 -3.26 22.31
C PRO A 196 -9.77 -3.35 23.85
N GLY A 197 -8.88 -4.19 24.39
CA GLY A 197 -8.82 -4.43 25.84
C GLY A 197 -7.91 -5.60 26.23
N ALA A 198 -7.87 -6.65 25.41
CA ALA A 198 -6.94 -7.77 25.63
C ALA A 198 -5.56 -7.47 25.04
N ARG A 199 -4.87 -6.43 25.54
CA ARG A 199 -3.42 -6.30 25.31
C ARG A 199 -2.77 -7.52 25.94
N ARG A 200 -1.96 -8.24 25.16
CA ARG A 200 -1.28 -9.43 25.68
C ARG A 200 -0.10 -9.00 26.54
N ASP A 201 0.26 -9.79 27.55
CA ASP A 201 1.47 -9.67 28.38
C ASP A 201 2.80 -9.86 27.61
N ARG A 202 2.75 -9.72 26.28
CA ARG A 202 3.92 -9.83 25.42
C ARG A 202 4.53 -8.44 25.25
N LYS A 203 5.86 -8.40 25.28
CA LYS A 203 6.64 -7.21 24.90
C LYS A 203 6.89 -7.21 23.39
N ALA A 204 6.67 -6.06 22.75
CA ALA A 204 7.09 -5.77 21.39
C ALA A 204 8.63 -5.68 21.33
N PRO A 205 9.24 -6.06 20.19
CA PRO A 205 10.64 -5.76 19.93
C PRO A 205 10.92 -4.26 19.99
N HIS A 206 12.19 -3.89 20.20
CA HIS A 206 12.60 -2.49 20.23
C HIS A 206 12.21 -1.77 18.93
N PRO A 207 11.76 -0.49 18.96
CA PRO A 207 11.35 0.24 17.75
C PRO A 207 12.37 0.21 16.61
N PHE A 208 13.67 0.32 16.89
CA PHE A 208 14.73 0.15 15.88
C PHE A 208 14.64 -1.18 15.13
N VAL A 209 14.41 -2.29 15.83
CA VAL A 209 14.27 -3.62 15.19
C VAL A 209 13.03 -3.64 14.30
N VAL A 210 11.93 -3.04 14.77
CA VAL A 210 10.67 -2.91 14.02
C VAL A 210 10.79 -1.99 12.80
N GLY A 211 11.82 -1.14 12.70
CA GLY A 211 12.12 -0.37 11.49
C GLY A 211 13.12 -1.05 10.57
N PHE A 212 14.28 -1.47 11.10
CA PHE A 212 15.38 -2.00 10.29
C PHE A 212 15.11 -3.39 9.71
N VAL A 213 14.39 -4.27 10.43
CA VAL A 213 14.05 -5.59 9.89
C VAL A 213 13.08 -5.46 8.71
N PRO A 214 11.95 -4.73 8.82
CA PRO A 214 11.09 -4.49 7.65
C PRO A 214 11.77 -3.71 6.53
N LEU A 215 12.69 -2.78 6.84
CA LEU A 215 13.52 -2.13 5.82
C LEU A 215 14.29 -3.17 5.00
N TYR A 216 15.09 -4.02 5.66
CA TYR A 216 15.86 -5.06 4.97
C TYR A 216 14.97 -6.04 4.21
N LEU A 217 13.89 -6.51 4.82
CA LEU A 217 13.00 -7.49 4.20
C LEU A 217 12.18 -6.90 3.05
N THR A 218 11.89 -5.59 3.06
CA THR A 218 11.26 -4.91 1.92
C THR A 218 12.23 -4.86 0.74
N MET A 219 13.49 -4.48 0.97
CA MET A 219 14.52 -4.51 -0.07
C MET A 219 14.66 -5.92 -0.63
N ALA A 220 14.84 -6.92 0.25
CA ALA A 220 14.99 -8.32 -0.15
C ALA A 220 13.79 -8.82 -0.97
N PHE A 221 12.56 -8.49 -0.54
CA PHE A 221 11.34 -8.84 -1.27
C PHE A 221 11.32 -8.24 -2.68
N LEU A 222 11.58 -6.94 -2.81
CA LEU A 222 11.58 -6.25 -4.10
C LEU A 222 12.69 -6.78 -5.01
N THR A 223 13.92 -6.94 -4.52
CA THR A 223 15.05 -7.48 -5.32
C THR A 223 14.89 -8.94 -5.72
N THR A 224 14.05 -9.69 -5.01
CA THR A 224 13.75 -11.08 -5.36
C THR A 224 12.79 -11.17 -6.55
N LEU A 225 11.88 -10.20 -6.69
CA LEU A 225 10.78 -10.27 -7.67
C LEU A 225 10.90 -9.27 -8.82
N LEU A 226 11.61 -8.16 -8.64
CA LEU A 226 11.71 -7.07 -9.61
C LEU A 226 13.17 -6.79 -9.98
N PRO A 227 13.44 -6.38 -11.23
CA PRO A 227 14.73 -5.82 -11.61
C PRO A 227 15.07 -4.59 -10.75
N LEU A 228 16.30 -4.53 -10.27
CA LEU A 228 16.74 -3.44 -9.39
C LEU A 228 16.73 -2.12 -10.17
N GLY A 229 15.99 -1.12 -9.70
CA GLY A 229 15.80 0.13 -10.45
C GLY A 229 14.95 0.00 -11.71
N LEU A 230 14.27 -1.14 -11.92
CA LEU A 230 13.51 -1.48 -13.13
C LEU A 230 14.36 -1.63 -14.39
N GLU A 231 15.66 -1.91 -14.25
CA GLU A 231 16.57 -2.12 -15.38
C GLU A 231 17.15 -3.54 -15.38
N GLY A 232 17.16 -4.17 -16.56
CA GLY A 232 17.73 -5.50 -16.78
C GLY A 232 16.91 -6.63 -16.15
N ASP A 233 17.59 -7.75 -15.88
CA ASP A 233 16.97 -8.92 -15.27
C ASP A 233 17.01 -8.83 -13.72
N PRO A 234 16.09 -9.52 -13.03
CA PRO A 234 16.14 -9.64 -11.57
C PRO A 234 17.50 -10.19 -11.10
N LEU A 235 18.03 -9.65 -10.00
CA LEU A 235 19.38 -9.95 -9.50
C LEU A 235 19.66 -11.45 -9.30
N LEU A 236 18.61 -12.23 -9.02
CA LEU A 236 18.71 -13.64 -8.69
C LEU A 236 18.28 -14.58 -9.82
N ASP A 237 17.98 -14.05 -11.02
CA ASP A 237 17.43 -14.84 -12.14
C ASP A 237 18.37 -15.98 -12.57
N ASP A 238 19.68 -15.72 -12.66
CA ASP A 238 20.70 -16.74 -12.99
C ASP A 238 20.94 -17.78 -11.88
N THR A 239 20.56 -17.45 -10.64
CA THR A 239 20.91 -18.26 -9.46
C THR A 239 19.80 -19.21 -9.04
N MET A 240 18.54 -18.87 -9.34
CA MET A 240 17.36 -19.55 -8.81
C MET A 240 16.26 -19.57 -9.84
N THR A 241 15.52 -20.69 -9.91
CA THR A 241 14.35 -20.76 -10.80
C THR A 241 13.26 -19.78 -10.39
N LYS A 242 12.55 -19.19 -11.35
CA LYS A 242 11.43 -18.25 -11.10
C LYS A 242 10.38 -18.74 -10.08
N PRO A 243 9.91 -20.01 -10.09
CA PRO A 243 9.00 -20.51 -9.05
C PRO A 243 9.60 -20.51 -7.65
N PHE A 244 10.91 -20.76 -7.52
CA PHE A 244 11.60 -20.71 -6.23
C PHE A 244 11.71 -19.27 -5.71
N LEU A 245 11.94 -18.29 -6.59
CA LEU A 245 11.94 -16.87 -6.23
C LEU A 245 10.60 -16.43 -5.64
N LEU A 246 9.46 -16.89 -6.18
CA LEU A 246 8.14 -16.64 -5.59
C LEU A 246 8.04 -17.19 -4.17
N VAL A 247 8.52 -18.41 -3.94
CA VAL A 247 8.51 -19.01 -2.59
C VAL A 247 9.38 -18.21 -1.63
N VAL A 248 10.58 -17.79 -2.04
CA VAL A 248 11.49 -16.96 -1.24
C VAL A 248 10.84 -15.62 -0.89
N ALA A 249 10.19 -14.98 -1.85
CA ALA A 249 9.49 -13.72 -1.64
C ALA A 249 8.32 -13.89 -0.65
N ALA A 250 7.49 -14.91 -0.83
CA ALA A 250 6.39 -15.23 0.09
C ALA A 250 6.88 -15.52 1.52
N VAL A 251 7.95 -16.30 1.67
CA VAL A 251 8.58 -16.62 2.96
C VAL A 251 9.27 -15.39 3.59
N THR A 252 9.62 -14.39 2.80
CA THR A 252 10.13 -13.10 3.29
C THR A 252 8.98 -12.22 3.79
N ALA A 253 7.93 -12.04 2.97
CA ALA A 253 6.84 -11.11 3.22
C ALA A 253 5.85 -11.60 4.28
N ILE A 254 5.39 -12.86 4.19
CA ILE A 254 4.31 -13.37 5.05
C ILE A 254 4.72 -13.43 6.53
N PRO A 255 5.88 -14.00 6.91
CA PRO A 255 6.33 -13.99 8.29
C PRO A 255 6.61 -12.58 8.81
N CYS A 256 7.14 -11.68 7.97
CA CYS A 256 7.34 -10.28 8.33
C CYS A 256 6.01 -9.61 8.69
N ALA A 257 5.02 -9.71 7.80
CA ALA A 257 3.68 -9.16 8.02
C ALA A 257 3.01 -9.78 9.25
N TRP A 258 3.14 -11.09 9.45
CA TRP A 258 2.61 -11.78 10.62
C TRP A 258 3.29 -11.31 11.91
N LEU A 259 4.61 -11.20 11.95
CA LEU A 259 5.37 -10.71 13.10
C LEU A 259 5.02 -9.25 13.42
N ALA A 260 4.88 -8.39 12.41
CA ALA A 260 4.46 -7.00 12.57
C ALA A 260 3.04 -6.92 13.15
N ALA A 261 2.08 -7.64 12.56
CA ALA A 261 0.69 -7.69 13.05
C ALA A 261 0.61 -8.25 14.47
N ARG A 262 1.36 -9.32 14.77
CA ARG A 262 1.44 -9.90 16.11
C ARG A 262 2.04 -8.90 17.10
N SER A 263 3.08 -8.16 16.71
CA SER A 263 3.76 -7.15 17.56
C SER A 263 2.89 -5.94 17.83
N GLY A 264 2.01 -5.57 16.89
CA GLY A 264 0.96 -4.57 17.08
C GLY A 264 -0.01 -4.84 18.24
N THR A 265 -0.10 -6.09 18.73
CA THR A 265 -0.95 -6.48 19.88
C THR A 265 -0.23 -6.50 21.23
N ALA A 266 1.07 -6.21 21.25
CA ALA A 266 1.88 -6.19 22.47
C ALA A 266 1.50 -5.01 23.40
N GLY A 267 1.64 -5.19 24.71
CA GLY A 267 1.22 -4.21 25.71
C GLY A 267 1.93 -2.85 25.60
N ASN A 268 3.20 -2.87 25.19
CA ASN A 268 4.07 -1.71 25.00
C ASN A 268 4.13 -1.20 23.55
N TRP A 269 3.33 -1.75 22.63
CA TRP A 269 3.28 -1.24 21.26
C TRP A 269 2.73 0.19 21.26
N SER A 270 3.42 1.09 20.56
CA SER A 270 3.16 2.52 20.59
C SER A 270 3.25 3.14 19.20
N ASP A 271 2.83 4.41 19.10
CA ASP A 271 2.91 5.17 17.85
C ASP A 271 4.37 5.32 17.34
N VAL A 272 5.36 5.25 18.24
CA VAL A 272 6.78 5.18 17.87
C VAL A 272 7.09 3.92 17.07
N HIS A 273 6.57 2.75 17.45
CA HIS A 273 6.78 1.51 16.71
C HIS A 273 6.15 1.57 15.31
N ARG A 274 4.96 2.16 15.19
CA ARG A 274 4.30 2.39 13.90
C ARG A 274 5.10 3.31 13.00
N LEU A 275 5.68 4.38 13.56
CA LEU A 275 6.52 5.30 12.82
C LEU A 275 7.80 4.63 12.31
N TRP A 276 8.47 3.84 13.15
CA TRP A 276 9.65 3.06 12.73
C TRP A 276 9.31 2.03 11.65
N LEU A 277 8.19 1.32 11.80
CA LEU A 277 7.69 0.37 10.79
C LEU A 277 7.44 1.05 9.44
N ALA A 278 6.70 2.17 9.43
CA ALA A 278 6.43 2.94 8.22
C ALA A 278 7.73 3.47 7.59
N GLY A 279 8.60 4.06 8.41
CA GLY A 279 9.84 4.65 7.92
C GLY A 279 10.77 3.62 7.30
N GLY A 280 10.92 2.44 7.92
CA GLY A 280 11.75 1.37 7.38
C GLY A 280 11.27 0.89 6.01
N ILE A 281 9.97 0.64 5.87
CA ILE A 281 9.38 0.17 4.61
C ILE A 281 9.45 1.25 3.52
N LEU A 282 9.06 2.51 3.82
CA LEU A 282 9.09 3.61 2.84
C LEU A 282 10.51 3.90 2.34
N VAL A 283 11.48 4.03 3.24
CA VAL A 283 12.87 4.32 2.85
C VAL A 283 13.42 3.19 1.98
N SER A 284 13.16 1.93 2.34
CA SER A 284 13.61 0.79 1.53
C SER A 284 12.98 0.77 0.15
N HIS A 285 11.68 1.06 0.08
CA HIS A 285 10.91 1.09 -1.16
C HIS A 285 11.45 2.14 -2.12
N THR A 286 11.70 3.36 -1.63
CA THR A 286 12.28 4.44 -2.44
C THR A 286 13.73 4.15 -2.82
N ALA A 287 14.52 3.58 -1.91
CA ALA A 287 15.91 3.22 -2.17
C ALA A 287 16.07 2.12 -3.24
N PHE A 288 15.10 1.21 -3.37
CA PHE A 288 15.10 0.16 -4.38
C PHE A 288 15.20 0.71 -5.82
N MET A 289 14.66 1.90 -6.06
CA MET A 289 14.61 2.54 -7.38
C MET A 289 15.87 3.32 -7.75
N MET A 290 16.75 3.59 -6.78
CA MET A 290 17.94 4.42 -6.99
C MET A 290 18.98 3.84 -7.97
N PRO A 291 19.26 2.52 -8.01
CA PRO A 291 20.38 1.99 -8.79
C PRO A 291 20.19 1.97 -10.31
N GLY A 292 19.01 2.32 -10.85
CA GLY A 292 18.77 2.30 -12.30
C GLY A 292 19.61 3.32 -13.06
N SER A 293 19.63 4.58 -12.63
CA SER A 293 20.39 5.63 -13.31
C SER A 293 20.90 6.71 -12.36
N LEU A 294 21.81 7.57 -12.82
CA LEU A 294 22.24 8.75 -12.04
C LEU A 294 21.06 9.66 -11.69
N THR A 295 20.11 9.81 -12.62
CA THR A 295 18.90 10.60 -12.38
C THR A 295 18.04 9.95 -11.30
N SER A 296 17.81 8.64 -11.39
CA SER A 296 17.04 7.88 -10.39
C SER A 296 17.68 7.94 -9.01
N PHE A 297 19.01 7.86 -8.95
CA PHE A 297 19.76 8.02 -7.71
C PHE A 297 19.56 9.41 -7.07
N LEU A 298 19.69 10.49 -7.86
CA LEU A 298 19.53 11.85 -7.36
C LEU A 298 18.09 12.14 -6.92
N VAL A 299 17.10 11.75 -7.74
CA VAL A 299 15.67 11.90 -7.41
C VAL A 299 15.32 11.09 -6.16
N GLY A 300 15.80 9.84 -6.09
CA GLY A 300 15.60 8.97 -4.93
C GLY A 300 16.20 9.56 -3.66
N LEU A 301 17.42 10.10 -3.70
CA LEU A 301 18.05 10.77 -2.55
C LEU A 301 17.19 11.94 -2.02
N VAL A 302 16.66 12.76 -2.93
CA VAL A 302 15.77 13.87 -2.56
C VAL A 302 14.48 13.33 -1.95
N ALA A 303 13.83 12.35 -2.58
CA ALA A 303 12.60 11.74 -2.10
C ALA A 303 12.76 11.11 -0.71
N THR A 304 13.79 10.28 -0.52
CA THR A 304 14.12 9.69 0.79
C THR A 304 14.45 10.76 1.83
N GLY A 305 15.15 11.83 1.44
CA GLY A 305 15.40 12.97 2.33
C GLY A 305 14.11 13.62 2.83
N LEU A 306 13.16 13.87 1.92
CA LEU A 306 11.85 14.45 2.24
C LEU A 306 11.01 13.51 3.11
N GLU A 307 11.01 12.21 2.83
CA GLU A 307 10.34 11.19 3.67
C GLU A 307 10.89 11.19 5.09
N VAL A 308 12.22 11.15 5.25
CA VAL A 308 12.87 11.17 6.58
C VAL A 308 12.53 12.46 7.32
N LEU A 309 12.53 13.61 6.63
CA LEU A 309 12.14 14.88 7.23
C LEU A 309 10.67 14.89 7.67
N ALA A 310 9.76 14.38 6.85
CA ALA A 310 8.33 14.27 7.16
C ALA A 310 8.08 13.33 8.35
N LEU A 311 8.76 12.17 8.38
CA LEU A 311 8.68 11.21 9.48
C LEU A 311 9.26 11.80 10.78
N ARG A 312 10.35 12.58 10.70
CA ARG A 312 10.89 13.30 11.87
C ARG A 312 9.96 14.40 12.36
N ALA A 313 9.31 15.13 11.46
CA ALA A 313 8.30 16.12 11.82
C ALA A 313 7.10 15.46 12.52
N LEU A 314 6.62 14.33 12.00
CA LEU A 314 5.59 13.53 12.62
C LEU A 314 6.03 12.98 13.99
N ALA A 315 7.27 12.50 14.12
CA ALA A 315 7.83 12.06 15.41
C ALA A 315 7.79 13.17 16.47
N ARG A 316 8.13 14.40 16.08
CA ARG A 316 8.09 15.57 16.98
C ARG A 316 6.66 15.90 17.37
N HIS A 317 5.73 15.88 16.41
CA HIS A 317 4.32 16.11 16.67
C HIS A 317 3.74 15.09 17.67
N LEU A 318 4.08 13.80 17.53
CA LEU A 318 3.65 12.73 18.44
C LEU A 318 4.22 12.85 19.86
N ARG A 319 5.32 13.59 20.06
CA ARG A 319 5.94 13.83 21.38
C ARG A 319 5.36 15.05 22.09
N GLN A 320 4.68 15.95 21.39
CA GLN A 320 4.04 17.09 22.03
C GLN A 320 2.85 16.58 22.86
N PRO A 321 2.75 16.94 24.15
CA PRO A 321 1.56 16.63 24.93
C PRO A 321 0.37 17.25 24.22
N ASN A 322 -0.59 16.44 23.77
CA ASN A 322 -1.86 16.97 23.27
C ASN A 322 -2.44 17.87 24.35
N ALA A 323 -2.51 19.18 24.09
CA ALA A 323 -3.17 20.12 24.99
C ALA A 323 -4.56 19.56 25.28
N ALA A 324 -4.86 19.37 26.57
CA ALA A 324 -6.19 18.93 26.99
C ALA A 324 -7.24 19.84 26.35
N PRO A 325 -8.39 19.31 25.89
CA PRO A 325 -9.47 20.17 25.42
C PRO A 325 -9.79 21.17 26.53
N ALA A 326 -9.82 22.46 26.18
CA ALA A 326 -10.14 23.53 27.11
C ALA A 326 -11.45 23.17 27.84
N PRO A 327 -11.53 23.35 29.17
CA PRO A 327 -12.75 23.08 29.91
C PRO A 327 -13.89 23.88 29.28
N ALA A 328 -15.01 23.22 29.04
CA ALA A 328 -16.21 23.88 28.52
C ALA A 328 -16.55 25.07 29.44
N PRO A 329 -16.89 26.26 28.91
CA PRO A 329 -17.26 27.38 29.73
C PRO A 329 -18.42 26.97 30.63
N GLY A 330 -18.18 27.03 31.94
CA GLY A 330 -19.15 26.64 32.95
C GLY A 330 -20.45 27.41 32.75
N ARG A 331 -21.55 26.69 32.61
CA ARG A 331 -22.88 27.28 32.74
C ARG A 331 -23.03 27.70 34.20
N THR A 332 -22.90 28.99 34.47
CA THR A 332 -23.44 29.61 35.67
C THR A 332 -24.96 29.54 35.55
N TRP A 333 -25.58 28.78 36.46
CA TRP A 333 -27.01 28.82 36.71
C TRP A 333 -27.34 30.05 37.56
#